data_AF-A0A379R0M6-F1
#
_entry.id   AF-A0A379R0M6-F1
#
_cell.length_a   1.000
_cell.length_b   1.000
_cell.length_c   1.000
_cell.angle_alpha   90.00
_cell.angle_beta   90.00
_cell.angle_gamma   90.00
#
_symmetry.space_group_name_H-M   'P 1'
#
loop_
_entity.id
_entity.type
_entity.pdbx_description
1 polymer ?
#
loop_
_entity_poly.entity_id
_entity_poly.type
_entity_poly.pdbx_seq_one_letter_code
_entity_poly.pdbx_strand_id
1 'polypeptide(L)'
;MSSPGNATNWKNFSLKLTNCPPSTTSFSVAFAGTADSDDASFYANTGTATNLKLALTSQDGSTVFNNGSSLENVLIDTSTNAYSLDLRTRAESKGLVMPGTIKGQIQATFTYQ
;
A
#
# COMPACT_ATOMS: atom_id res chain seq x y z
N MET A 1 -26.94 7.29 6.02
CA MET A 1 -27.00 7.10 4.55
C MET A 1 -25.56 7.15 4.04
N SER A 2 -24.98 6.02 3.60
CA SER A 2 -23.57 5.99 3.18
C SER A 2 -23.49 6.31 1.69
N SER A 3 -23.12 7.53 1.36
CA SER A 3 -22.81 7.92 -0.02
C SER A 3 -21.54 7.20 -0.49
N PRO A 4 -21.45 6.75 -1.76
CA PRO A 4 -20.18 6.33 -2.34
C PRO A 4 -19.14 7.45 -2.17
N GLY A 5 -17.88 7.07 -1.89
CA GLY A 5 -16.79 8.01 -1.62
C GLY A 5 -16.51 8.32 -0.15
N ASN A 6 -17.30 7.80 0.80
CA ASN A 6 -16.92 7.85 2.22
C ASN A 6 -15.67 7.00 2.45
N ALA A 7 -14.65 7.58 3.07
CA ALA A 7 -13.39 6.89 3.36
C ALA A 7 -13.13 6.88 4.86
N THR A 8 -12.48 5.82 5.35
CA THR A 8 -11.94 5.81 6.70
C THR A 8 -10.77 6.78 6.80
N ASN A 9 -10.41 7.14 8.03
CA ASN A 9 -9.15 7.85 8.28
C ASN A 9 -7.97 7.07 7.69
N TRP A 10 -6.96 7.79 7.23
CA TRP A 10 -5.70 7.21 6.79
C TRP A 10 -4.99 6.51 7.95
N LYS A 11 -4.54 5.30 7.70
CA LYS A 11 -3.66 4.55 8.58
C LYS A 11 -2.26 4.56 8.00
N ASN A 12 -1.38 5.32 8.63
CA ASN A 12 0.00 5.46 8.20
C ASN A 12 0.83 4.31 8.77
N PHE A 13 1.77 3.80 7.97
CA PHE A 13 2.73 2.80 8.37
C PHE A 13 3.99 2.93 7.52
N SER A 14 5.14 2.59 8.09
CA SER A 14 6.42 2.72 7.39
C SER A 14 7.12 1.37 7.32
N LEU A 15 7.66 1.04 6.15
CA LEU A 15 8.53 -0.11 5.96
C LEU A 15 9.97 0.36 6.11
N LYS A 16 10.59 0.02 7.24
CA LYS A 16 11.97 0.40 7.55
C LYS A 16 12.91 -0.70 7.12
N LEU A 17 13.81 -0.34 6.22
CA LEU A 17 14.97 -1.12 5.83
C LEU A 17 16.12 -0.67 6.71
N THR A 18 16.66 -1.57 7.52
CA THR A 18 17.78 -1.32 8.43
C THR A 18 18.90 -2.31 8.14
N ASN A 19 20.14 -1.91 8.39
CA ASN A 19 21.32 -2.76 8.14
C ASN A 19 21.45 -3.17 6.67
N CYS A 20 21.16 -2.27 5.74
CA CYS A 20 21.42 -2.52 4.33
C CYS A 20 22.93 -2.70 4.11
N PRO A 21 23.38 -3.78 3.44
CA PRO A 21 24.80 -3.98 3.16
C PRO A 21 25.41 -2.77 2.45
N PRO A 22 26.71 -2.47 2.65
CA PRO A 22 27.37 -1.36 1.96
C PRO A 22 27.35 -1.50 0.42
N SER A 23 27.24 -2.74 -0.08
CA SER A 23 27.11 -3.04 -1.50
C SER A 23 25.72 -2.73 -2.04
N THR A 24 24.70 -2.59 -1.18
CA THR A 24 23.33 -2.27 -1.58
C THR A 24 23.17 -0.76 -1.59
N THR A 25 23.18 -0.19 -2.79
CA THR A 25 23.05 1.26 -2.99
C THR A 25 21.64 1.65 -3.36
N SER A 26 20.87 0.69 -3.88
CA SER A 26 19.48 0.90 -4.22
C SER A 26 18.65 -0.35 -3.94
N PHE A 27 17.35 -0.15 -3.88
CA PHE A 27 16.41 -1.26 -3.87
C PHE A 27 15.24 -0.95 -4.78
N SER A 28 14.59 -2.03 -5.21
CA SER A 28 13.30 -1.99 -5.85
C SER A 28 12.29 -2.68 -4.95
N VAL A 29 11.05 -2.18 -4.91
CA VAL A 29 9.95 -2.82 -4.18
C VAL A 29 8.75 -2.96 -5.11
N ALA A 30 8.24 -4.18 -5.23
CA ALA A 30 7.03 -4.48 -5.98
C ALA A 30 5.88 -4.82 -5.04
N PHE A 31 4.72 -4.19 -5.25
CA PHE A 31 3.49 -4.41 -4.49
C PHE A 31 2.52 -5.27 -5.31
N ALA A 32 2.19 -6.44 -4.78
CA ALA A 32 1.23 -7.36 -5.37
C ALA A 32 0.10 -7.65 -4.39
N GLY A 33 -1.12 -7.81 -4.87
CA GLY A 33 -2.27 -8.12 -4.03
C GLY A 33 -3.53 -8.37 -4.84
N THR A 34 -4.65 -8.59 -4.17
CA THR A 34 -5.93 -8.76 -4.86
C THR A 34 -6.48 -7.40 -5.26
N ALA A 35 -6.49 -7.09 -6.55
CA ALA A 35 -7.13 -5.89 -7.09
C ALA A 35 -8.65 -5.96 -6.91
N ASP A 36 -9.27 -4.80 -6.68
CA ASP A 36 -10.74 -4.69 -6.65
C ASP A 36 -11.31 -4.90 -8.07
N SER A 37 -12.43 -5.63 -8.15
CA SER A 37 -13.05 -6.00 -9.44
C SER A 37 -13.67 -4.83 -10.18
N ASP A 38 -14.10 -3.78 -9.47
CA ASP A 38 -14.70 -2.60 -10.07
C ASP A 38 -13.65 -1.53 -10.38
N ASP A 39 -12.54 -1.49 -9.62
CA ASP A 39 -11.48 -0.50 -9.78
C ASP A 39 -10.11 -1.08 -9.43
N ALA A 40 -9.36 -1.51 -10.44
CA ALA A 40 -8.05 -2.13 -10.28
C ALA A 40 -6.97 -1.20 -9.68
N SER A 41 -7.28 0.08 -9.49
CA SER A 41 -6.42 1.05 -8.78
C SER A 41 -6.44 0.83 -7.27
N PHE A 42 -7.38 0.02 -6.76
CA PHE A 42 -7.58 -0.28 -5.34
C PHE A 42 -7.45 -1.79 -5.09
N TYR A 43 -7.21 -2.16 -3.84
CA TYR A 43 -7.24 -3.55 -3.40
C TYR A 43 -8.62 -3.97 -2.94
N ALA A 44 -8.99 -5.21 -3.24
CA ALA A 44 -10.23 -5.82 -2.80
C ALA A 44 -10.21 -6.08 -1.29
N ASN A 45 -11.36 -5.87 -0.65
CA ASN A 45 -11.56 -6.39 0.70
C ASN A 45 -11.81 -7.90 0.66
N THR A 46 -10.94 -8.67 1.30
CA THR A 46 -11.06 -10.14 1.48
C THR A 46 -11.74 -10.50 2.81
N GLY A 47 -12.19 -9.52 3.58
CA GLY A 47 -12.98 -9.73 4.80
C GLY A 47 -14.47 -9.95 4.52
N THR A 48 -15.29 -9.90 5.57
CA THR A 48 -16.74 -10.11 5.46
C THR A 48 -17.53 -8.86 5.11
N ALA A 49 -16.93 -7.67 5.26
CA ALA A 49 -17.58 -6.42 4.89
C ALA A 49 -17.59 -6.26 3.36
N THR A 50 -18.75 -5.99 2.77
CA THR A 50 -18.91 -5.82 1.31
C THR A 50 -19.10 -4.35 0.95
N ASN A 51 -19.01 -4.03 -0.35
CA ASN A 51 -19.15 -2.68 -0.89
C ASN A 51 -18.07 -1.68 -0.39
N LEU A 52 -16.84 -2.15 -0.20
CA LEU A 52 -15.69 -1.31 0.10
C LEU A 52 -14.43 -1.78 -0.63
N LYS A 53 -13.51 -0.83 -0.84
CA LYS A 53 -12.19 -1.03 -1.46
C LYS A 53 -11.09 -0.46 -0.57
N LEU A 54 -9.86 -0.92 -0.76
CA LEU A 54 -8.70 -0.51 0.04
C LEU A 54 -7.74 0.30 -0.84
N ALA A 55 -7.45 1.52 -0.44
CA ALA A 55 -6.44 2.35 -1.08
C ALA A 55 -5.08 2.13 -0.39
N LEU A 56 -4.01 2.01 -1.16
CA LEU A 56 -2.64 2.08 -0.68
C LEU A 56 -1.93 3.19 -1.44
N THR A 57 -1.36 4.14 -0.71
CA THR A 57 -0.65 5.29 -1.28
C THR A 57 0.60 5.57 -0.49
N SER A 58 1.52 6.34 -1.06
CA SER A 58 2.61 6.95 -0.29
C SER A 58 2.04 7.92 0.73
N GLN A 59 2.75 8.14 1.83
CA GLN A 59 2.24 8.98 2.92
C GLN A 59 1.95 10.43 2.50
N ASP A 60 2.70 10.95 1.53
CA ASP A 60 2.49 12.26 0.89
C ASP A 60 1.30 12.27 -0.09
N GLY A 61 0.79 11.10 -0.48
CA GLY A 61 -0.30 10.95 -1.45
C GLY A 61 0.09 11.13 -2.90
N SER A 62 1.39 11.24 -3.20
CA SER A 62 1.90 11.45 -4.55
C SER A 62 1.78 10.19 -5.41
N THR A 63 1.95 9.02 -4.80
CA THR A 63 1.98 7.73 -5.49
C THR A 63 0.88 6.82 -4.97
N VAL A 64 0.11 6.23 -5.88
CA VAL A 64 -0.83 5.15 -5.58
C VAL A 64 -0.14 3.83 -5.88
N PHE A 65 -0.14 2.91 -4.91
CA PHE A 65 0.38 1.56 -5.08
C PHE A 65 -0.81 0.64 -5.33
N ASN A 66 -1.06 0.34 -6.59
CA ASN A 66 -2.06 -0.65 -6.97
C ASN A 66 -1.39 -2.01 -7.23
N ASN A 67 -2.19 -3.04 -7.53
CA ASN A 67 -1.65 -4.36 -7.82
C ASN A 67 -0.70 -4.30 -9.04
N GLY A 68 0.55 -4.72 -8.83
CA GLY A 68 1.60 -4.68 -9.85
C GLY A 68 2.40 -3.38 -9.89
N SER A 69 2.10 -2.40 -9.01
CA SER A 69 2.95 -1.23 -8.84
C SER A 69 4.32 -1.63 -8.30
N SER A 70 5.38 -1.01 -8.80
CA SER A 70 6.70 -1.09 -8.18
C SER A 70 7.37 0.28 -8.09
N LEU A 71 8.27 0.41 -7.13
CA LEU A 71 9.27 1.47 -7.09
C LEU A 71 10.58 0.83 -7.47
N GLU A 72 11.23 1.35 -8.50
CA GLU A 72 12.52 0.88 -8.96
C GLU A 72 13.60 1.92 -8.63
N ASN A 73 14.84 1.45 -8.43
CA ASN A 73 16.00 2.31 -8.23
C ASN A 73 15.85 3.31 -7.08
N VAL A 74 15.20 2.90 -6.00
CA VAL A 74 15.09 3.72 -4.79
C VAL A 74 16.45 3.73 -4.10
N LEU A 75 17.07 4.91 -4.05
CA LEU A 75 18.39 5.07 -3.45
C LEU A 75 18.30 4.87 -1.94
N ILE A 76 19.18 4.01 -1.42
CA ILE A 76 19.39 3.88 0.02
C ILE A 76 20.42 4.91 0.43
N ASP A 77 20.16 5.61 1.53
CA ASP A 77 21.14 6.53 2.09
C ASP A 77 22.35 5.71 2.57
N THR A 78 23.47 5.87 1.88
CA THR A 78 24.71 5.15 2.14
C THR A 78 25.40 5.61 3.43
N SER A 79 25.00 6.75 3.99
CA SER A 79 25.51 7.26 5.26
C SER A 79 24.81 6.63 6.48
N THR A 80 23.55 6.25 6.32
CA THR A 80 22.74 5.63 7.39
C THR A 80 22.50 4.14 7.17
N ASN A 81 22.79 3.62 5.97
CA ASN A 81 22.50 2.24 5.54
C ASN A 81 21.05 1.83 5.85
N ALA A 82 20.15 2.80 5.76
CA ALA A 82 18.76 2.66 6.14
C ALA A 82 17.86 3.41 5.17
N TYR A 83 16.63 2.93 5.03
CA TYR A 83 15.60 3.59 4.25
C TYR A 83 14.24 3.40 4.93
N SER A 84 13.41 4.45 4.96
CA SER A 84 12.04 4.37 5.48
C SER A 84 11.09 4.64 4.33
N LEU A 85 10.33 3.62 3.93
CA LEU A 85 9.25 3.78 2.97
C LEU A 85 7.96 4.09 3.71
N ASP A 86 7.56 5.37 3.71
CA ASP A 86 6.38 5.85 4.41
C ASP A 86 5.12 5.68 3.54
N LEU A 87 4.20 4.84 4.01
CA LEU A 87 2.99 4.45 3.31
C LEU A 87 1.75 4.78 4.14
N ARG A 88 0.61 4.88 3.48
CA ARG A 88 -0.69 5.01 4.14
C ARG A 88 -1.75 4.23 3.41
N THR A 89 -2.67 3.66 4.18
CA THR A 89 -3.81 2.91 3.65
C THR A 89 -5.12 3.39 4.27
N ARG A 90 -6.22 3.27 3.52
CA ARG A 90 -7.57 3.52 4.03
C ARG A 90 -8.58 2.62 3.32
N ALA A 91 -9.73 2.41 3.94
CA ALA A 91 -10.87 1.81 3.26
C ALA A 91 -11.78 2.90 2.69
N GLU A 92 -12.31 2.67 1.50
CA GLU A 92 -13.26 3.54 0.82
C GLU A 92 -14.54 2.78 0.50
N SER A 93 -15.68 3.38 0.83
CA SER A 93 -16.99 2.83 0.51
C SER A 93 -17.27 2.97 -0.98
N LYS A 94 -17.67 1.87 -1.60
CA LYS A 94 -18.22 1.83 -2.96
C LYS A 94 -19.72 2.12 -2.97
N GLY A 95 -20.35 2.25 -1.79
CA GLY A 95 -21.78 2.52 -1.63
C GLY A 95 -22.26 2.09 -0.24
N LEU A 96 -23.29 1.25 -0.21
CA LEU A 96 -23.87 0.72 1.02
C LEU A 96 -22.96 -0.34 1.66
N VAL A 97 -21.98 0.10 2.46
CA VAL A 97 -21.07 -0.78 3.20
C VAL A 97 -21.87 -1.65 4.17
N MET A 98 -21.64 -2.96 4.11
CA MET A 98 -22.21 -3.90 5.08
C MET A 98 -21.26 -4.07 6.27
N PRO A 99 -21.80 -4.20 7.52
CA PRO A 99 -20.97 -4.45 8.68
C PRO A 99 -20.24 -5.78 8.54
N GLY A 100 -18.98 -5.80 8.95
CA GLY A 100 -18.11 -6.97 8.84
C GLY A 100 -16.65 -6.62 9.09
N THR A 101 -15.78 -7.54 8.73
CA THR A 101 -14.32 -7.37 8.85
C THR A 101 -13.73 -6.82 7.57
N ILE A 102 -12.71 -5.98 7.71
CA ILE A 102 -11.91 -5.46 6.61
C ILE A 102 -10.55 -6.14 6.67
N LYS A 103 -10.19 -6.87 5.61
CA LYS A 103 -8.92 -7.57 5.42
C LYS A 103 -8.39 -7.30 4.02
N GLY A 104 -7.18 -6.77 3.93
CA GLY A 104 -6.42 -6.66 2.69
C GLY A 104 -5.10 -7.40 2.83
N GLN A 105 -4.72 -8.13 1.80
CA GLN A 105 -3.40 -8.77 1.71
C GLN A 105 -2.64 -8.13 0.57
N ILE A 106 -1.53 -7.47 0.92
CA ILE A 106 -0.62 -6.83 -0.02
C ILE A 106 0.76 -7.36 0.29
N GLN A 107 1.38 -8.01 -0.68
CA GLN A 107 2.74 -8.51 -0.64
C GLN A 107 3.68 -7.45 -1.20
N ALA A 108 4.64 -7.03 -0.39
CA ALA A 108 5.73 -6.17 -0.81
C ALA A 108 6.99 -7.02 -1.00
N THR A 109 7.50 -7.11 -2.22
CA THR A 109 8.71 -7.85 -2.56
C THR A 109 9.85 -6.88 -2.75
N PHE A 110 10.85 -6.95 -1.87
CA PHE A 110 12.05 -6.11 -1.93
C PHE A 110 13.17 -6.82 -2.68
N THR A 111 13.74 -6.14 -3.67
CA THR A 111 14.89 -6.58 -4.45
C THR A 111 16.02 -5.58 -4.26
N TYR A 112 17.14 -6.05 -3.74
CA TYR A 112 18.31 -5.20 -3.44
C TYR A 112 19.30 -5.24 -4.61
N GLN A 113 19.87 -4.08 -4.95
CA GLN A 113 20.82 -3.91 -6.05
C GLN A 113 22.08 -3.17 -5.60
#